data_AF-A0A9W6MXA5-F1
#
_entry.id   AF-A0A9W6MXA5-F1
#
_cell.length_a   1.000
_cell.length_b   1.000
_cell.length_c   1.000
_cell.angle_alpha   90.00
_cell.angle_beta   90.00
_cell.angle_gamma   90.00
#
_symmetry.space_group_name_H-M   'P 1'
#
loop_
_entity.id
_entity.type
_entity.pdbx_description
1 polymer ?
#
loop_
_entity_poly.entity_id
_entity_poly.type
_entity_poly.pdbx_seq_one_letter_code
_entity_poly.pdbx_strand_id
1 'polypeptide(L)'
;MTPRQTDGAGAVSGPEAAIIAGVASGETAYPAQTCADVAAPTFTSFLNLARWSAAAMVFVGHLRNPMFLGYGDVATAERTVPVKLWYFVTGWHAEAVVVFFVLSGYLVGGLAVGKVQTGTWSFRDYSIDRVTRIYMAFLPALLLTAVLDVAGSTWFGAAGLYDNTQPMIQQKIATGAVTNYLNAETFGMNVLLLQHFLSPTFGSNYPLWTISAEFWFYFAFGFAVLAGRRKRGCRPRWRSPDRSRSSSSSAPNSSALWACG
;
A
#
# COMPACT_ATOMS: atom_id res chain seq x y z
N MET A 1 -41.91 14.06 37.47
CA MET A 1 -40.76 13.42 36.78
C MET A 1 -40.69 14.01 35.38
N THR A 2 -39.89 15.06 35.23
CA THR A 2 -39.57 15.72 33.97
C THR A 2 -38.34 15.05 33.33
N PRO A 3 -38.28 14.90 31.98
CA PRO A 3 -37.12 14.32 31.33
C PRO A 3 -35.97 15.32 31.28
N ARG A 4 -34.76 14.81 31.53
CA ARG A 4 -33.49 15.54 31.53
C ARG A 4 -33.08 15.84 30.09
N GLN A 5 -32.99 17.13 29.75
CA GLN A 5 -32.26 17.61 28.57
C GLN A 5 -30.83 17.07 28.61
N THR A 6 -30.38 16.44 27.52
CA THR A 6 -28.96 16.24 27.24
C THR A 6 -28.56 17.27 26.19
N ASP A 7 -28.33 18.49 26.67
CA ASP A 7 -27.59 19.49 25.92
C ASP A 7 -26.10 19.12 25.95
N GLY A 8 -25.54 18.91 24.77
CA GLY A 8 -24.13 18.51 24.65
C GLY A 8 -23.70 18.25 23.21
N ALA A 9 -24.26 18.99 22.25
CA ALA A 9 -23.66 19.14 20.94
C ALA A 9 -22.32 19.88 21.12
N GLY A 10 -21.23 19.12 21.19
CA GLY A 10 -19.90 19.67 20.92
C GLY A 10 -19.87 20.07 19.45
N ALA A 11 -20.16 21.34 19.18
CA ALA A 11 -20.01 21.90 17.84
C ALA A 11 -18.55 21.70 17.43
N VAL A 12 -18.33 20.81 16.46
CA VAL A 12 -17.02 20.52 15.87
C VAL A 12 -16.55 21.80 15.18
N SER A 13 -15.80 22.66 15.88
CA SER A 13 -15.26 23.90 15.33
C SER A 13 -13.85 23.65 14.82
N GLY A 14 -13.62 23.82 13.52
CA GLY A 14 -12.30 23.64 12.91
C GLY A 14 -12.36 23.01 11.51
N PRO A 15 -11.22 22.57 10.95
CA PRO A 15 -11.16 21.94 9.63
C PRO A 15 -12.10 20.73 9.49
N GLU A 16 -12.46 20.07 10.60
CA GLU A 16 -13.40 18.95 10.66
C GLU A 16 -14.86 19.34 10.32
N ALA A 17 -15.32 20.55 10.67
CA ALA A 17 -16.64 21.03 10.24
C ALA A 17 -16.70 21.29 8.72
N ALA A 18 -15.59 21.78 8.15
CA ALA A 18 -15.49 21.99 6.70
C ALA A 18 -15.49 20.65 5.94
N ILE A 19 -14.92 19.60 6.54
CA ILE A 19 -14.97 18.23 6.02
C ILE A 19 -16.42 17.73 5.97
N ILE A 20 -17.17 17.88 7.08
CA ILE A 20 -18.57 17.44 7.17
C ILE A 20 -19.48 18.25 6.23
N ALA A 21 -19.23 19.57 6.09
CA ALA A 21 -20.01 20.44 5.21
C ALA A 21 -19.76 20.18 3.72
N GLY A 22 -18.50 19.97 3.30
CA GLY A 22 -18.16 19.63 1.90
C GLY A 22 -18.60 18.23 1.48
N VAL A 23 -18.76 17.34 2.46
CA VAL A 23 -19.39 16.02 2.32
C VAL A 23 -20.89 16.13 2.05
N ALA A 24 -21.58 17.04 2.74
CA ALA A 24 -23.02 17.24 2.60
C ALA A 24 -23.43 17.94 1.30
N SER A 25 -22.53 18.70 0.66
CA SER A 25 -22.80 19.44 -0.58
C SER A 25 -22.64 18.62 -1.86
N GLY A 26 -22.22 17.35 -1.78
CA GLY A 26 -22.12 16.46 -2.95
C GLY A 26 -21.03 16.83 -3.97
N GLU A 27 -20.10 17.72 -3.61
CA GLU A 27 -19.09 18.29 -4.52
C GLU A 27 -17.81 17.44 -4.63
N THR A 28 -17.68 16.37 -3.82
CA THR A 28 -16.54 15.47 -3.83
C THR A 28 -16.88 14.16 -4.54
N ALA A 29 -16.19 13.88 -5.65
CA ALA A 29 -16.32 12.62 -6.41
C ALA A 29 -15.72 11.37 -5.69
N TYR A 30 -15.67 11.37 -4.35
CA TYR A 30 -15.44 10.20 -3.50
C TYR A 30 -16.31 10.36 -2.24
N PRO A 31 -16.96 9.30 -1.75
CA PRO A 31 -18.06 9.47 -0.82
C PRO A 31 -17.51 9.74 0.58
N ALA A 32 -18.03 10.78 1.20
CA ALA A 32 -18.14 11.00 2.65
C ALA A 32 -18.16 9.73 3.51
N GLN A 33 -18.79 8.70 2.97
CA GLN A 33 -18.95 7.37 3.52
C GLN A 33 -17.63 6.69 3.88
N THR A 34 -16.55 6.80 3.09
CA THR A 34 -15.27 6.16 3.44
C THR A 34 -14.65 6.75 4.71
N CYS A 35 -14.74 8.07 4.90
CA CYS A 35 -14.29 8.70 6.14
C CYS A 35 -15.16 8.28 7.34
N ALA A 36 -16.48 8.17 7.13
CA ALA A 36 -17.41 7.69 8.16
C ALA A 36 -17.18 6.22 8.51
N ASP A 37 -16.92 5.38 7.51
CA ASP A 37 -16.64 3.96 7.66
C ASP A 37 -15.33 3.72 8.41
N VAL A 38 -14.27 4.47 8.07
CA VAL A 38 -12.98 4.39 8.78
C VAL A 38 -13.10 4.89 10.22
N ALA A 39 -13.95 5.89 10.46
CA ALA A 39 -14.24 6.39 11.81
C ALA A 39 -15.03 5.38 12.67
N ALA A 40 -15.76 4.45 12.06
CA ALA A 40 -16.50 3.41 12.78
C ALA A 40 -15.54 2.34 13.34
N PRO A 41 -15.39 2.20 14.67
CA PRO A 41 -14.41 1.29 15.26
C PRO A 41 -14.67 -0.19 14.93
N THR A 42 -15.94 -0.59 14.88
CA THR A 42 -16.36 -1.96 14.57
C THR A 42 -15.99 -2.35 13.14
N PHE A 43 -16.22 -1.46 12.17
CA PHE A 43 -15.88 -1.68 10.78
C PHE A 43 -14.37 -1.76 10.57
N THR A 44 -13.61 -0.82 11.15
CA THR A 44 -12.13 -0.86 11.12
C THR A 44 -11.58 -2.12 11.78
N SER A 45 -12.20 -2.61 12.86
CA SER A 45 -11.80 -3.86 13.52
C SER A 45 -12.05 -5.08 12.62
N PHE A 46 -13.20 -5.14 11.96
CA PHE A 46 -13.51 -6.17 10.96
C PHE A 46 -12.49 -6.17 9.81
N LEU A 47 -12.18 -4.98 9.26
CA LEU A 47 -11.19 -4.84 8.19
C LEU A 47 -9.79 -5.29 8.64
N ASN A 48 -9.39 -4.95 9.87
CA ASN A 48 -8.11 -5.40 10.42
C ASN A 48 -8.06 -6.90 10.63
N LEU A 49 -9.15 -7.52 11.10
CA LEU A 49 -9.24 -8.98 11.22
C LEU A 49 -9.13 -9.66 9.86
N ALA A 50 -9.88 -9.19 8.86
CA ALA A 50 -9.83 -9.72 7.50
C ALA A 50 -8.42 -9.62 6.90
N ARG A 51 -7.73 -8.49 7.13
CA ARG A 51 -6.33 -8.31 6.71
C ARG A 51 -5.39 -9.27 7.44
N TRP A 52 -5.57 -9.48 8.74
CA TRP A 52 -4.79 -10.45 9.52
C TRP A 52 -4.98 -11.89 9.00
N SER A 53 -6.22 -12.29 8.73
CA SER A 53 -6.52 -13.61 8.16
C SER A 53 -5.91 -13.77 6.76
N ALA A 54 -6.00 -12.74 5.92
CA ALA A 54 -5.37 -12.74 4.60
C ALA A 54 -3.85 -12.85 4.69
N ALA A 55 -3.21 -12.07 5.57
CA ALA A 55 -1.76 -12.14 5.80
C ALA A 55 -1.32 -13.52 6.31
N ALA A 56 -2.09 -14.15 7.20
CA ALA A 56 -1.82 -15.51 7.68
C ALA A 56 -1.90 -16.55 6.55
N MET A 57 -2.91 -16.46 5.68
CA MET A 57 -3.03 -17.34 4.51
C MET A 57 -1.88 -17.16 3.52
N VAL A 58 -1.45 -15.92 3.29
CA VAL A 58 -0.27 -15.59 2.46
C VAL A 58 1.00 -16.20 3.06
N PHE A 59 1.20 -16.05 4.37
CA PHE A 59 2.33 -16.63 5.09
C PHE A 59 2.36 -18.16 4.97
N VAL A 60 1.23 -18.84 5.21
CA VAL A 60 1.14 -20.31 5.07
C VAL A 60 1.45 -20.74 3.63
N GLY A 61 0.96 -20.01 2.64
CA GLY A 61 1.28 -20.28 1.23
C GLY A 61 2.78 -20.14 0.94
N HIS A 62 3.42 -19.07 1.41
CA HIS A 62 4.85 -18.86 1.24
C HIS A 62 5.72 -19.86 2.01
N LEU A 63 5.23 -20.39 3.14
CA LEU A 63 5.91 -21.47 3.87
C LEU A 63 5.78 -22.81 3.14
N ARG A 64 4.57 -23.15 2.66
CA ARG A 64 4.32 -24.42 1.98
C ARG A 64 5.02 -24.49 0.62
N ASN A 65 4.98 -23.41 -0.17
CA ASN A 65 5.42 -23.44 -1.56
C ASN A 65 6.86 -23.95 -1.77
N PRO A 66 7.89 -23.55 -0.99
CA PRO A 66 9.24 -24.10 -1.12
C PRO A 66 9.42 -25.46 -0.43
N MET A 67 8.56 -25.81 0.53
CA MET A 67 8.70 -27.04 1.34
C MET A 67 8.04 -28.27 0.73
N PHE A 68 7.18 -28.09 -0.28
CA PHE A 68 6.46 -29.17 -0.93
C PHE A 68 6.47 -29.01 -2.45
N LEU A 69 6.38 -30.13 -3.17
CA LEU A 69 6.27 -30.14 -4.63
C LEU A 69 4.98 -29.44 -5.11
N GLY A 70 4.94 -29.06 -6.37
CA GLY A 70 3.67 -28.73 -7.01
C GLY A 70 2.69 -29.89 -6.93
N TYR A 71 1.41 -29.61 -6.70
CA TYR A 71 0.38 -30.66 -6.66
C TYR A 71 0.36 -31.53 -7.94
N GLY A 72 0.68 -30.93 -9.09
CA GLY A 72 0.80 -31.63 -10.37
C GLY A 72 1.93 -32.65 -10.43
N ASP A 73 2.98 -32.49 -9.63
CA ASP A 73 4.19 -33.32 -9.62
C ASP A 73 4.17 -34.37 -8.50
N VAL A 74 3.19 -34.29 -7.59
CA VAL A 74 2.92 -35.37 -6.62
C VAL A 74 2.43 -36.60 -7.36
N ALA A 75 3.05 -37.75 -7.12
CA ALA A 75 2.69 -39.01 -7.76
C ALA A 75 1.20 -39.33 -7.55
N THR A 76 0.53 -39.85 -8.58
CA THR A 76 -0.93 -40.10 -8.53
C THR A 76 -1.32 -41.04 -7.38
N ALA A 77 -0.46 -42.01 -7.03
CA ALA A 77 -0.66 -42.92 -5.91
C ALA A 77 -0.66 -42.21 -4.53
N GLU A 78 0.04 -41.07 -4.42
CA GLU A 78 0.21 -40.32 -3.17
C GLU A 78 -0.85 -39.21 -3.01
N ARG A 79 -1.68 -38.96 -4.02
CA ARG A 79 -2.78 -37.97 -4.00
C ARG A 79 -3.99 -38.47 -3.20
N THR A 80 -3.73 -38.87 -1.96
CA THR A 80 -4.73 -39.29 -0.98
C THR A 80 -5.65 -38.12 -0.59
N VAL A 81 -6.78 -38.43 0.04
CA VAL A 81 -7.74 -37.42 0.51
C VAL A 81 -7.10 -36.37 1.43
N PRO A 82 -6.25 -36.73 2.42
CA PRO A 82 -5.57 -35.74 3.26
C PRO A 82 -4.66 -34.80 2.47
N VAL A 83 -3.91 -35.31 1.50
CA VAL A 83 -3.03 -34.49 0.64
C VAL A 83 -3.87 -33.50 -0.18
N LYS A 84 -4.97 -33.96 -0.79
CA LYS A 84 -5.89 -33.09 -1.53
C LYS A 84 -6.44 -31.97 -0.66
N LEU A 85 -6.89 -32.30 0.56
CA LEU A 85 -7.41 -31.32 1.51
C LEU A 85 -6.32 -30.30 1.90
N TRP A 86 -5.11 -30.77 2.20
CA TRP A 86 -3.98 -29.92 2.56
C TRP A 86 -3.66 -28.90 1.45
N TYR A 87 -3.49 -29.35 0.20
CA TYR A 87 -3.20 -28.47 -0.94
C TYR A 87 -4.36 -27.51 -1.24
N PHE A 88 -5.60 -27.96 -1.06
CA PHE A 88 -6.77 -27.10 -1.20
C PHE A 88 -6.79 -25.99 -0.17
N VAL A 89 -6.67 -26.30 1.13
CA VAL A 89 -6.73 -25.29 2.22
C VAL A 89 -5.58 -24.28 2.13
N THR A 90 -4.39 -24.73 1.74
CA THR A 90 -3.18 -23.89 1.68
C THR A 90 -2.96 -23.23 0.32
N GLY A 91 -3.82 -23.48 -0.67
CA GLY A 91 -3.68 -23.01 -2.05
C GLY A 91 -4.03 -21.54 -2.29
N TRP A 92 -4.74 -20.90 -1.38
CA TRP A 92 -5.42 -19.61 -1.58
C TRP A 92 -4.54 -18.37 -1.37
N HIS A 93 -3.22 -18.51 -1.41
CA HIS A 93 -2.32 -17.42 -1.04
C HIS A 93 -2.30 -16.29 -2.08
N ALA A 94 -2.52 -16.60 -3.36
CA ALA A 94 -2.58 -15.60 -4.43
C ALA A 94 -3.83 -14.71 -4.32
N GLU A 95 -4.97 -15.30 -3.98
CA GLU A 95 -6.22 -14.58 -3.77
C GLU A 95 -6.17 -13.79 -2.46
N ALA A 96 -5.62 -14.40 -1.40
CA ALA A 96 -5.46 -13.75 -0.11
C ALA A 96 -4.60 -12.48 -0.19
N VAL A 97 -3.52 -12.47 -0.99
CA VAL A 97 -2.70 -11.26 -1.16
C VAL A 97 -3.48 -10.16 -1.89
N VAL A 98 -4.34 -10.49 -2.86
CA VAL A 98 -5.22 -9.51 -3.51
C VAL A 98 -6.21 -8.91 -2.51
N VAL A 99 -6.87 -9.75 -1.70
CA VAL A 99 -7.79 -9.27 -0.65
C VAL A 99 -7.04 -8.35 0.33
N PHE A 100 -5.85 -8.76 0.79
CA PHE A 100 -5.02 -7.95 1.68
C PHE A 100 -4.70 -6.56 1.07
N PHE A 101 -4.33 -6.51 -0.21
CA PHE A 101 -4.00 -5.26 -0.89
C PHE A 101 -5.22 -4.36 -1.11
N VAL A 102 -6.36 -4.92 -1.51
CA VAL A 102 -7.61 -4.14 -1.69
C VAL A 102 -8.04 -3.50 -0.37
N LEU A 103 -8.08 -4.28 0.72
CA LEU A 103 -8.47 -3.76 2.03
C LEU A 103 -7.46 -2.76 2.59
N SER A 104 -6.16 -3.01 2.42
CA SER A 104 -5.11 -2.08 2.83
C SER A 104 -5.16 -0.78 2.02
N GLY A 105 -5.38 -0.88 0.71
CA GLY A 105 -5.54 0.27 -0.19
C GLY A 105 -6.78 1.10 0.14
N TYR A 106 -7.89 0.47 0.52
CA TYR A 106 -9.09 1.16 0.98
C TYR A 106 -8.81 2.03 2.21
N LEU A 107 -8.22 1.45 3.26
CA LEU A 107 -7.91 2.15 4.51
C LEU A 107 -6.87 3.27 4.32
N VAL A 108 -5.82 3.01 3.53
CA VAL A 108 -4.69 3.93 3.38
C VAL A 108 -4.95 4.99 2.33
N GLY A 109 -5.41 4.56 1.14
CA GLY A 109 -5.71 5.41 0.01
C GLY A 109 -6.92 6.30 0.28
N GLY A 110 -7.97 5.77 0.92
CA GLY A 110 -9.16 6.54 1.28
C GLY A 110 -8.82 7.75 2.15
N LEU A 111 -8.04 7.55 3.21
CA LEU A 111 -7.58 8.63 4.08
C LEU A 111 -6.65 9.63 3.35
N ALA A 112 -5.75 9.14 2.49
CA ALA A 112 -4.86 10.01 1.72
C ALA A 112 -5.65 10.90 0.75
N VAL A 113 -6.62 10.34 0.03
CA VAL A 113 -7.51 11.08 -0.89
C VAL A 113 -8.37 12.09 -0.13
N GLY A 114 -8.92 11.73 1.03
CA GLY A 114 -9.65 12.66 1.90
C GLY A 114 -8.79 13.88 2.30
N LYS A 115 -7.53 13.66 2.68
CA LYS A 115 -6.58 14.77 2.94
C LYS A 115 -6.31 15.61 1.70
N VAL A 116 -6.27 15.02 0.51
CA VAL A 116 -6.06 15.76 -0.74
C VAL A 116 -7.24 16.67 -1.05
N GLN A 117 -8.47 16.18 -0.89
CA GLN A 117 -9.70 16.94 -1.15
C GLN A 117 -9.87 18.10 -0.18
N THR A 118 -9.50 17.90 1.08
CA THR A 118 -9.63 18.90 2.16
C THR A 118 -8.47 19.91 2.17
N GLY A 119 -7.53 19.81 1.23
CA GLY A 119 -6.38 20.71 1.14
C GLY A 119 -5.29 20.46 2.19
N THR A 120 -5.52 19.55 3.14
CA THR A 120 -4.59 19.28 4.27
C THR A 120 -3.45 18.32 3.93
N TRP A 121 -3.46 17.72 2.73
CA TRP A 121 -2.41 16.79 2.33
C TRP A 121 -1.07 17.49 2.07
N SER A 122 -0.01 16.88 2.62
CA SER A 122 1.40 17.26 2.52
C SER A 122 2.19 16.08 1.96
N PHE A 123 3.00 16.32 0.94
CA PHE A 123 3.82 15.27 0.31
C PHE A 123 4.88 14.72 1.28
N ARG A 124 5.47 15.60 2.10
CA ARG A 124 6.49 15.23 3.09
C ARG A 124 5.92 14.25 4.11
N ASP A 125 4.79 14.60 4.72
CA ASP A 125 4.19 13.80 5.78
C ASP A 125 3.62 12.49 5.24
N TYR A 126 3.05 12.53 4.03
CA TYR A 126 2.63 11.31 3.32
C TYR A 126 3.82 10.38 3.07
N SER A 127 4.94 10.89 2.53
CA SER A 127 6.10 10.07 2.20
C SER A 127 6.74 9.47 3.45
N ILE A 128 6.92 10.25 4.52
CA ILE A 128 7.48 9.77 5.79
C ILE A 128 6.60 8.64 6.37
N ASP A 129 5.28 8.80 6.38
CA ASP A 129 4.37 7.79 6.91
C ASP A 129 4.42 6.48 6.10
N ARG A 130 4.49 6.56 4.77
CA ARG A 130 4.58 5.37 3.90
C ARG A 130 5.94 4.67 3.99
N VAL A 131 7.03 5.44 3.97
CA VAL A 131 8.40 4.91 4.12
C VAL A 131 8.56 4.25 5.49
N THR A 132 8.17 4.95 6.56
CA THR A 132 8.29 4.41 7.93
C THR A 132 7.51 3.11 8.08
N ARG A 133 6.28 3.06 7.57
CA ARG A 133 5.44 1.85 7.61
C ARG A 133 6.12 0.65 6.93
N ILE A 134 6.73 0.86 5.77
CA ILE A 134 7.38 -0.22 5.02
C ILE A 134 8.69 -0.63 5.70
N TYR A 135 9.59 0.32 5.94
CA TYR A 135 10.94 0.05 6.45
C TYR A 135 10.95 -0.49 7.88
N MET A 136 9.95 -0.16 8.71
CA MET A 136 9.81 -0.68 10.08
C MET A 136 9.71 -2.21 10.11
N ALA A 137 9.03 -2.82 9.15
CA ALA A 137 8.92 -4.28 9.04
C ALA A 137 9.96 -4.87 8.07
N PHE A 138 10.27 -4.17 6.98
CA PHE A 138 11.12 -4.65 5.91
C PHE A 138 12.60 -4.79 6.31
N LEU A 139 13.19 -3.77 6.97
CA LEU A 139 14.61 -3.84 7.33
C LEU A 139 14.90 -4.98 8.31
N PRO A 140 14.13 -5.18 9.40
CA PRO A 140 14.33 -6.32 10.28
C PRO A 140 14.18 -7.66 9.54
N ALA A 141 13.20 -7.80 8.65
CA ALA A 141 13.01 -9.00 7.86
C ALA A 141 14.20 -9.28 6.92
N LEU A 142 14.72 -8.24 6.25
CA LEU A 142 15.85 -8.36 5.34
C LEU A 142 17.13 -8.77 6.08
N LEU A 143 17.39 -8.17 7.24
CA LEU A 143 18.53 -8.54 8.10
C LEU A 143 18.38 -9.96 8.66
N LEU A 144 17.17 -10.33 9.10
CA LEU A 144 16.90 -11.68 9.59
C LEU A 144 17.16 -12.71 8.50
N THR A 145 16.74 -12.46 7.26
CA THR A 145 17.05 -13.35 6.14
C THR A 145 18.54 -13.44 5.86
N ALA A 146 19.30 -12.34 5.90
CA ALA A 146 20.74 -12.40 5.76
C ALA A 146 21.38 -13.34 6.79
N VAL A 147 20.97 -13.21 8.06
CA VAL A 147 21.46 -14.06 9.15
C VAL A 147 21.04 -15.52 8.95
N LEU A 148 19.78 -15.77 8.64
CA LEU A 148 19.24 -17.13 8.47
C LEU A 148 19.80 -17.82 7.22
N ASP A 149 20.01 -17.12 6.12
CA ASP A 149 20.57 -17.71 4.90
C ASP A 149 22.06 -18.04 5.07
N VAL A 150 22.82 -17.22 5.80
CA VAL A 150 24.23 -17.51 6.13
C VAL A 150 24.33 -18.67 7.13
N ALA A 151 23.53 -18.66 8.20
CA ALA A 151 23.50 -19.76 9.16
C ALA A 151 22.98 -21.06 8.49
N GLY A 152 21.99 -20.93 7.63
CA GLY A 152 21.38 -22.04 6.91
C GLY A 152 22.32 -22.70 5.92
N SER A 153 23.02 -21.90 5.10
CA SER A 153 24.00 -22.42 4.14
C SER A 153 25.22 -23.05 4.81
N THR A 154 25.60 -22.59 6.01
CA THR A 154 26.73 -23.16 6.76
C THR A 154 26.37 -24.44 7.51
N TRP A 155 25.23 -24.46 8.21
CA TRP A 155 24.82 -25.62 9.02
C TRP A 155 24.05 -26.69 8.24
N PHE A 156 23.30 -26.29 7.21
CA PHE A 156 22.44 -27.16 6.42
C PHE A 156 22.83 -27.20 4.95
N GLY A 157 24.08 -26.85 4.60
CA GLY A 157 24.57 -26.90 3.21
C GLY A 157 24.38 -28.27 2.55
N ALA A 158 24.56 -29.36 3.31
CA ALA A 158 24.35 -30.72 2.82
C ALA A 158 22.88 -31.06 2.50
N ALA A 159 21.92 -30.28 3.04
CA ALA A 159 20.51 -30.46 2.76
C ALA A 159 20.11 -29.94 1.38
N GLY A 160 21.00 -29.26 0.64
CA GLY A 160 20.76 -28.84 -0.74
C GLY A 160 19.71 -27.74 -0.94
N LEU A 161 19.25 -27.12 0.16
CA LEU A 161 18.23 -26.06 0.13
C LEU A 161 18.78 -24.72 -0.37
N TYR A 162 20.07 -24.46 -0.10
CA TYR A 162 20.73 -23.18 -0.39
C TYR A 162 21.59 -23.19 -1.66
N ASP A 163 21.97 -24.37 -2.15
CA ASP A 163 22.76 -24.57 -3.37
C ASP A 163 21.89 -24.86 -4.62
N ASN A 164 20.56 -24.91 -4.44
CA ASN A 164 19.57 -25.23 -5.46
C ASN A 164 19.73 -26.65 -6.05
N THR A 165 20.18 -27.61 -5.24
CA THR A 165 20.22 -29.03 -5.61
C THR A 165 18.96 -29.80 -5.22
N GLN A 166 18.16 -29.27 -4.28
CA GLN A 166 16.90 -29.90 -3.88
C GLN A 166 15.81 -29.74 -4.95
N PRO A 167 15.16 -30.84 -5.40
CA PRO A 167 14.15 -30.80 -6.44
C PRO A 167 12.96 -29.88 -6.14
N MET A 168 12.55 -29.79 -4.86
CA MET A 168 11.43 -28.94 -4.44
C MET A 168 11.72 -27.45 -4.63
N ILE A 169 12.95 -27.04 -4.31
CA ILE A 169 13.42 -25.66 -4.47
C ILE A 169 13.59 -25.35 -5.96
N GLN A 170 14.27 -26.23 -6.70
CA GLN A 170 14.53 -26.05 -8.13
C GLN A 170 13.25 -25.89 -8.96
N GLN A 171 12.18 -26.58 -8.58
CA GLN A 171 10.89 -26.48 -9.26
C GLN A 171 10.21 -25.11 -9.10
N LYS A 172 10.43 -24.44 -7.95
CA LYS A 172 9.73 -23.19 -7.60
C LYS A 172 10.59 -21.96 -7.77
N ILE A 173 11.91 -22.14 -7.78
CA ILE A 173 12.92 -21.11 -7.77
C ILE A 173 13.87 -21.41 -8.93
N ALA A 174 13.58 -20.78 -10.08
CA ALA A 174 14.39 -20.91 -11.30
C ALA A 174 15.71 -20.12 -11.23
N THR A 175 15.91 -19.32 -10.19
CA THR A 175 17.14 -18.59 -9.91
C THR A 175 18.16 -19.51 -9.26
N GLY A 176 19.46 -19.34 -9.54
CA GLY A 176 20.53 -20.23 -9.08
C GLY A 176 20.69 -20.33 -7.55
N ALA A 177 21.81 -20.86 -7.07
CA ALA A 177 22.08 -21.00 -5.64
C ALA A 177 21.83 -19.68 -4.87
N VAL A 178 21.20 -19.76 -3.69
CA VAL A 178 20.88 -18.61 -2.82
C VAL A 178 22.13 -17.80 -2.50
N THR A 179 23.26 -18.47 -2.35
CA THR A 179 24.58 -17.88 -2.09
C THR A 179 25.00 -16.87 -3.16
N ASN A 180 24.56 -17.01 -4.41
CA ASN A 180 24.86 -16.06 -5.48
C ASN A 180 24.17 -14.71 -5.25
N TYR A 181 23.07 -14.68 -4.50
CA TYR A 181 22.27 -13.48 -4.22
C TYR A 181 22.59 -12.86 -2.85
N LEU A 182 23.44 -13.49 -2.04
CA LEU A 182 23.94 -12.98 -0.76
C LEU A 182 25.14 -12.04 -0.94
N ASN A 183 24.99 -11.02 -1.77
CA ASN A 183 26.03 -10.03 -2.04
C ASN A 183 25.57 -8.60 -1.69
N ALA A 184 26.53 -7.71 -1.46
CA ALA A 184 26.26 -6.34 -1.00
C ALA A 184 25.49 -5.51 -2.03
N GLU A 185 25.71 -5.75 -3.33
CA GLU A 185 24.99 -5.09 -4.41
C GLU A 185 23.49 -5.43 -4.38
N THR A 186 23.17 -6.72 -4.34
CA THR A 186 21.79 -7.21 -4.26
C THR A 186 21.13 -6.74 -2.96
N PHE A 187 21.85 -6.76 -1.84
CA PHE A 187 21.36 -6.21 -0.58
C PHE A 187 21.01 -4.72 -0.70
N GLY A 188 21.92 -3.91 -1.25
CA GLY A 188 21.70 -2.47 -1.46
C GLY A 188 20.51 -2.17 -2.37
N MET A 189 20.37 -2.90 -3.47
CA MET A 189 19.22 -2.77 -4.38
C MET A 189 17.90 -3.16 -3.69
N ASN A 190 17.91 -4.20 -2.85
CA ASN A 190 16.73 -4.61 -2.10
C ASN A 190 16.39 -3.59 -0.99
N VAL A 191 17.39 -2.99 -0.33
CA VAL A 191 17.19 -1.89 0.63
C VAL A 191 16.50 -0.69 -0.04
N LEU A 192 16.78 -0.42 -1.31
CA LEU A 192 16.10 0.60 -2.12
C LEU A 192 14.76 0.16 -2.69
N LEU A 193 14.30 -1.05 -2.35
CA LEU A 193 13.07 -1.67 -2.85
C LEU A 193 13.05 -1.74 -4.38
N LEU A 194 14.19 -2.03 -5.01
CA LEU A 194 14.37 -2.16 -6.48
C LEU A 194 14.38 -3.61 -6.96
N GLN A 195 14.24 -4.58 -6.05
CA GLN A 195 14.06 -5.97 -6.42
C GLN A 195 12.86 -6.15 -7.35
N HIS A 196 12.91 -7.13 -8.25
CA HIS A 196 11.96 -7.37 -9.35
C HIS A 196 12.08 -6.41 -10.55
N PHE A 197 12.47 -5.15 -10.35
CA PHE A 197 12.64 -4.19 -11.46
C PHE A 197 14.05 -4.19 -12.03
N LEU A 198 15.05 -3.98 -11.17
CA LEU A 198 16.45 -3.78 -11.57
C LEU A 198 17.41 -4.81 -10.97
N SER A 199 16.95 -5.59 -9.99
CA SER A 199 17.78 -6.55 -9.26
C SER A 199 16.96 -7.79 -8.87
N PRO A 200 17.60 -8.97 -8.73
CA PRO A 200 16.95 -10.12 -8.09
C PRO A 200 16.62 -9.85 -6.63
N THR A 201 15.78 -10.71 -6.05
CA THR A 201 15.50 -10.69 -4.61
C THR A 201 16.73 -11.12 -3.83
N PHE A 202 16.99 -10.45 -2.71
CA PHE A 202 18.10 -10.78 -1.84
C PHE A 202 17.86 -12.11 -1.11
N GLY A 203 18.82 -13.02 -1.20
CA GLY A 203 18.76 -14.33 -0.54
C GLY A 203 17.57 -15.17 -0.97
N SER A 204 16.98 -15.88 0.00
CA SER A 204 15.83 -16.78 -0.18
C SER A 204 14.45 -16.08 -0.17
N ASN A 205 14.42 -14.74 -0.09
CA ASN A 205 13.19 -13.94 0.04
C ASN A 205 12.48 -13.63 -1.30
N TYR A 206 12.08 -14.65 -2.03
CA TYR A 206 11.36 -14.50 -3.31
C TYR A 206 10.07 -13.65 -3.27
N PRO A 207 9.28 -13.64 -2.17
CA PRO A 207 8.03 -12.85 -2.11
C PRO A 207 8.19 -11.32 -2.05
N LEU A 208 9.42 -10.80 -2.04
CA LEU A 208 9.71 -9.36 -1.88
C LEU A 208 9.27 -8.47 -3.05
N TRP A 209 8.79 -9.05 -4.14
CA TRP A 209 8.29 -8.28 -5.28
C TRP A 209 7.06 -7.43 -4.91
N THR A 210 6.18 -7.94 -4.04
CA THR A 210 4.93 -7.25 -3.67
C THR A 210 5.19 -5.98 -2.88
N ILE A 211 6.15 -6.00 -1.94
CA ILE A 211 6.52 -4.84 -1.13
C ILE A 211 7.25 -3.76 -1.94
N SER A 212 8.05 -4.17 -2.93
CA SER A 212 8.67 -3.24 -3.88
C SER A 212 7.61 -2.53 -4.72
N ALA A 213 6.66 -3.29 -5.28
CA ALA A 213 5.54 -2.71 -6.02
C ALA A 213 4.71 -1.73 -5.16
N GLU A 214 4.37 -2.10 -3.92
CA GLU A 214 3.64 -1.23 -2.98
C GLU A 214 4.36 0.11 -2.76
N PHE A 215 5.68 0.06 -2.53
CA PHE A 215 6.49 1.26 -2.33
C PHE A 215 6.43 2.22 -3.52
N TRP A 216 6.69 1.71 -4.73
CA TRP A 216 6.71 2.55 -5.94
C TRP A 216 5.32 3.07 -6.30
N PHE A 217 4.25 2.32 -6.03
CA PHE A 217 2.88 2.82 -6.19
C PHE A 217 2.54 3.97 -5.24
N TYR A 218 3.03 3.97 -3.99
CA TYR A 218 2.86 5.12 -3.09
C TYR A 218 3.55 6.38 -3.62
N PHE A 219 4.78 6.26 -4.13
CA PHE A 219 5.45 7.41 -4.75
C PHE A 219 4.74 7.89 -6.02
N ALA A 220 4.31 6.97 -6.88
CA ALA A 220 3.55 7.30 -8.07
C ALA A 220 2.27 8.09 -7.73
N PHE A 221 1.53 7.65 -6.70
CA PHE A 221 0.37 8.39 -6.19
C PHE A 221 0.74 9.78 -5.68
N GLY A 222 1.79 9.90 -4.85
CA GLY A 222 2.23 11.19 -4.31
C GLY A 222 2.63 12.18 -5.41
N PHE A 223 3.36 11.73 -6.43
CA PHE A 223 3.73 12.55 -7.57
C PHE A 223 2.53 12.94 -8.44
N ALA A 224 1.58 12.02 -8.65
CA ALA A 224 0.34 12.33 -9.37
C ALA A 224 -0.47 13.44 -8.69
N VAL A 225 -0.56 13.42 -7.36
CA VAL A 225 -1.22 14.48 -6.57
C VAL A 225 -0.49 15.81 -6.72
N LEU A 226 0.85 15.82 -6.63
CA LEU A 226 1.65 17.04 -6.81
C LEU A 226 1.48 17.64 -8.22
N ALA A 227 1.54 16.81 -9.26
CA ALA A 227 1.35 17.23 -10.64
C ALA A 227 -0.08 17.79 -10.88
N GLY A 228 -1.10 17.17 -10.26
CA GLY A 228 -2.49 17.62 -10.33
C GLY A 228 -2.73 18.98 -9.67
N ARG A 229 -2.05 19.28 -8.56
CA ARG A 229 -2.15 20.57 -7.86
C ARG A 229 -1.60 21.74 -8.68
N ARG A 230 -0.48 21.54 -9.37
CA ARG A 230 0.14 22.56 -10.24
C ARG A 230 -0.78 23.02 -11.37
N LYS A 231 -1.63 22.13 -11.89
CA LYS A 231 -2.60 22.48 -12.95
C LYS A 231 -3.82 23.28 -12.46
N ARG A 232 -4.18 23.19 -11.18
CA ARG A 232 -5.33 23.93 -10.62
C ARG A 232 -4.99 25.36 -10.19
N GLY A 233 -3.72 25.65 -9.89
CA GLY A 233 -3.23 27.00 -9.59
C GLY A 233 -3.13 27.93 -10.82
N CYS A 234 -3.18 27.39 -12.04
CA CYS A 234 -3.07 28.17 -13.29
C CYS A 234 -4.42 28.38 -13.99
N ARG A 235 -5.53 28.50 -13.27
CA ARG A 235 -6.79 28.94 -13.89
C ARG A 235 -6.79 30.47 -13.96
N PRO A 236 -6.87 31.09 -15.15
CA PRO A 236 -7.04 32.54 -15.24
C PRO A 236 -8.35 32.89 -14.55
N ARG A 237 -8.26 33.62 -13.43
CA ARG A 237 -9.42 34.21 -12.77
C ARG A 237 -9.91 35.34 -13.67
N TRP A 238 -10.83 35.03 -14.57
CA TRP A 238 -11.61 36.06 -15.25
C TRP A 238 -12.39 36.82 -14.18
N ARG A 239 -11.89 38.00 -13.82
CA ARG A 239 -12.62 38.96 -13.00
C ARG A 239 -13.73 39.48 -13.91
N SER A 240 -14.95 38.99 -13.74
CA SER A 240 -16.12 39.58 -14.40
C SER A 240 -16.17 41.06 -13.99
N PRO A 241 -16.23 42.02 -14.94
CA PRO A 241 -16.40 43.42 -14.59
C PRO A 241 -17.68 43.56 -13.77
N ASP A 242 -17.54 44.12 -12.57
CA ASP A 242 -18.66 44.50 -11.72
C ASP A 242 -19.58 45.43 -12.53
N ARG A 243 -20.76 44.92 -12.88
CA ARG A 243 -21.77 45.66 -13.64
C ARG A 243 -22.67 46.39 -12.64
N SER A 244 -22.07 47.26 -11.82
CA SER A 244 -22.80 48.20 -10.97
C SER A 244 -22.02 49.49 -10.74
N ARG A 245 -21.83 50.31 -11.79
CA ARG A 245 -21.66 51.76 -11.63
C ARG A 245 -22.06 52.50 -12.89
N SER A 246 -23.01 53.40 -12.69
CA SER A 246 -23.50 54.39 -13.63
C SER A 246 -22.43 55.43 -13.99
N SER A 247 -22.60 55.99 -15.19
CA SER A 247 -22.10 57.27 -15.72
C SER A 247 -20.60 57.48 -16.02
N SER A 248 -20.41 57.90 -17.29
CA SER A 248 -19.38 58.77 -17.88
C SER A 248 -17.92 58.32 -17.99
N SER A 249 -17.50 58.28 -19.26
CA SER A 249 -16.20 58.65 -19.85
C SER A 249 -14.93 57.85 -19.55
N SER A 250 -14.22 57.59 -20.66
CA SER A 250 -12.81 57.20 -20.83
C SER A 250 -12.38 55.79 -20.40
N ALA A 251 -11.96 54.99 -21.39
CA ALA A 251 -11.15 53.78 -21.23
C ALA A 251 -9.84 54.09 -20.50
N PRO A 252 -9.21 53.12 -19.80
CA PRO A 252 -8.17 52.34 -20.49
C PRO A 252 -7.95 50.88 -20.02
N ASN A 253 -7.29 50.12 -20.90
CA ASN A 253 -6.41 48.96 -20.68
C ASN A 253 -6.84 47.82 -19.72
N SER A 254 -7.29 46.71 -20.32
CA SER A 254 -7.33 45.39 -19.67
C SER A 254 -5.93 44.75 -19.69
N SER A 255 -5.14 44.95 -18.63
CA SER A 255 -3.95 44.14 -18.38
C SER A 255 -4.30 42.92 -17.51
N ALA A 256 -4.04 41.73 -18.04
CA ALA A 256 -4.11 40.49 -17.30
C ALA A 256 -2.95 40.45 -16.28
N LEU A 257 -3.25 40.74 -15.01
CA LEU A 257 -2.31 40.52 -13.91
C LEU A 257 -2.27 39.01 -13.59
N TRP A 258 -1.19 38.37 -14.01
CA TRP A 258 -0.83 37.01 -13.60
C TRP A 258 -0.26 37.06 -12.18
N ALA A 259 -1.08 36.73 -11.17
CA ALA A 259 -0.59 36.48 -9.83
C ALA A 259 -0.36 34.97 -9.66
N CYS A 260 0.89 34.53 -9.74
CA CYS A 260 1.34 33.24 -9.21
C CYS A 260 1.65 33.41 -7.72
N GLY A 261 1.07 32.56 -6.88
CA GLY A 261 1.41 32.36 -5.47
C GLY A 261 1.27 30.88 -5.15
#